data_AF-A0A7Y4SF85-F1
#
_entry.id   AF-A0A7Y4SF85-F1
#
_cell.length_a   1.000
_cell.length_b   1.000
_cell.length_c   1.000
_cell.angle_alpha   90.00
_cell.angle_beta   90.00
_cell.angle_gamma   90.00
#
_symmetry.space_group_name_H-M   'P 1'
#
loop_
_entity.id
_entity.type
_entity.pdbx_description
1 polymer ?
#
loop_
_entity_poly.entity_id
_entity_poly.type
_entity_poly.pdbx_seq_one_letter_code
_entity_poly.pdbx_strand_id
1 'polypeptide(L)' 'MPVRLNITMDDDVYAKLKKKVPTPDLSAFITEAVRAKLRPDARTLNAAYQAASKEQWRAGVVKGWKHID' A
#
# COMPACT_ATOMS: atom_id res chain seq x y z
N MET A 1 7.74 -12.01 8.96
CA MET A 1 9.00 -12.52 8.38
C MET A 1 9.49 -11.52 7.34
N PRO A 2 10.72 -10.98 7.44
CA PRO A 2 11.28 -10.14 6.39
C PRO A 2 11.61 -10.99 5.16
N VAL A 3 10.96 -10.71 4.04
CA VAL A 3 11.22 -11.37 2.76
C VAL A 3 12.31 -10.59 2.02
N ARG A 4 13.40 -11.25 1.64
CA ARG A 4 14.43 -10.66 0.77
C ARG A 4 14.14 -11.06 -0.66
N LEU A 5 14.06 -10.08 -1.55
CA LEU A 5 13.79 -10.29 -2.97
C LEU A 5 15.01 -9.85 -3.77
N ASN A 6 15.38 -10.64 -4.78
CA ASN A 6 16.29 -10.22 -5.82
C ASN A 6 15.45 -9.60 -6.94
N ILE A 7 15.75 -8.36 -7.29
CA ILE A 7 14.98 -7.60 -8.28
C ILE A 7 15.91 -7.27 -9.44
N THR A 8 15.53 -7.65 -10.64
CA THR A 8 16.21 -7.23 -11.86
C THR A 8 15.58 -5.94 -12.35
N MET A 9 16.40 -4.96 -12.70
CA MET A 9 15.95 -3.69 -13.28
C MET A 9 16.93 -3.26 -14.35
N ASP A 10 16.46 -2.36 -15.23
CA ASP A 10 17.29 -1.77 -16.26
C ASP A 10 18.45 -0.95 -15.66
N ASP A 11 19.63 -1.04 -16.27
CA ASP A 11 20.86 -0.42 -15.77
C ASP A 11 20.76 1.11 -15.71
N ASP A 12 20.07 1.75 -16.65
CA ASP A 12 19.89 3.21 -16.64
C ASP A 12 18.96 3.63 -15.51
N VAL A 13 17.95 2.81 -15.22
CA VAL A 13 17.03 3.02 -14.10
C VAL A 13 17.79 2.87 -12.78
N TYR A 14 18.62 1.84 -12.64
CA TYR A 14 19.42 1.62 -11.45
C TYR A 14 20.44 2.74 -11.22
N ALA A 15 21.11 3.20 -12.28
CA ALA A 15 22.07 4.30 -12.20
C ALA A 15 21.41 5.62 -11.76
N LYS A 16 20.22 5.93 -12.30
CA LYS A 16 19.43 7.10 -11.87
C LYS A 16 18.96 6.97 -10.43
N LEU A 17 18.56 5.77 -10.01
CA LEU A 17 18.08 5.49 -8.66
C LEU A 17 19.21 5.71 -7.63
N LYS A 18 20.40 5.15 -7.89
CA LYS A 18 21.58 5.33 -7.03
C LYS A 18 22.05 6.78 -6.90
N LYS A 19 21.84 7.61 -7.93
CA LYS A 19 22.18 9.04 -7.88
C LYS A 19 21.22 9.85 -7.01
N LYS A 20 19.95 9.43 -6.91
CA LYS A 20 18.89 10.18 -6.24
C LYS A 20 18.62 9.71 -4.81
N VAL A 21 18.90 8.45 -4.50
CA VAL A 21 18.58 7.84 -3.21
C VAL A 21 19.86 7.26 -2.62
N PRO A 22 20.19 7.57 -1.36
CA PRO A 22 21.28 6.91 -0.65
C PRO A 22 21.09 5.38 -0.67
N THR A 23 22.17 4.62 -0.88
CA THR A 23 22.16 3.14 -0.89
C THR A 23 21.42 2.50 0.30
N PRO A 24 21.55 2.95 1.56
CA PRO A 24 20.81 2.34 2.68
C PRO A 24 19.29 2.51 2.55
N ASP A 25 18.80 3.55 1.88
CA ASP A 25 17.38 3.88 1.80
C ASP A 25 16.72 3.33 0.52
N LEU A 26 17.50 2.70 -0.37
CA LEU A 26 17.06 2.23 -1.68
C LEU A 26 15.90 1.23 -1.57
N SER A 27 15.96 0.32 -0.60
CA SER A 27 14.90 -0.68 -0.38
C SER A 27 13.60 -0.04 0.12
N ALA A 28 13.70 0.95 1.02
CA ALA A 28 12.55 1.69 1.53
C ALA A 28 11.89 2.51 0.40
N PHE A 29 12.71 3.19 -0.41
CA PHE A 29 12.24 3.94 -1.57
C PHE A 29 11.51 3.05 -2.58
N ILE A 30 12.09 1.90 -2.96
CA ILE A 30 11.45 0.96 -3.90
C ILE A 30 10.11 0.48 -3.33
N THR A 31 10.05 0.15 -2.04
CA THR A 31 8.82 -0.30 -1.37
C THR A 31 7.73 0.76 -1.45
N GLU A 32 8.05 2.02 -1.14
CA GLU A 32 7.08 3.12 -1.20
C GLU A 32 6.65 3.43 -2.63
N ALA A 33 7.56 3.37 -3.60
CA ALA A 33 7.23 3.56 -5.01
C ALA A 33 6.28 2.47 -5.54
N VAL A 34 6.57 1.20 -5.20
CA VAL A 34 5.69 0.07 -5.55
C VAL A 34 4.34 0.22 -4.86
N ARG A 35 4.32 0.57 -3.57
CA ARG A 35 3.09 0.82 -2.82
C ARG A 35 2.28 1.94 -3.46
N ALA A 36 2.89 3.05 -3.85
CA ALA A 36 2.21 4.16 -4.49
C ALA A 36 1.63 3.77 -5.87
N LYS A 37 2.38 2.97 -6.65
CA LYS A 37 1.92 2.46 -7.96
C LYS A 37 0.80 1.44 -7.83
N LEU A 38 0.85 0.59 -6.81
CA LEU A 38 -0.15 -0.43 -6.52
C LEU A 38 -1.28 0.05 -5.62
N ARG A 39 -1.30 1.34 -5.23
CA ARG A 39 -2.44 1.91 -4.49
C ARG A 39 -3.71 1.57 -5.28
N PRO A 40 -4.72 0.96 -4.64
CA PRO A 40 -5.96 0.68 -5.33
C PRO A 40 -6.47 2.00 -5.88
N ASP A 41 -6.75 2.01 -7.18
CA ASP A 41 -7.40 3.16 -7.79
C ASP A 41 -8.72 3.45 -7.05
N ALA A 42 -9.21 4.68 -7.15
CA ALA A 42 -10.38 5.11 -6.39
C ALA A 42 -11.60 4.21 -6.62
N ARG A 43 -11.73 3.60 -7.80
CA ARG A 43 -12.82 2.68 -8.12
C ARG A 43 -12.64 1.35 -7.40
N THR A 44 -11.44 0.77 -7.43
CA THR A 44 -11.12 -0.46 -6.68
C THR A 44 -11.33 -0.26 -5.17
N LEU A 45 -10.90 0.88 -4.64
CA LEU A 45 -11.07 1.23 -3.24
C LEU A 45 -12.56 1.41 -2.88
N ASN A 46 -13.32 2.14 -3.70
CA ASN A 46 -14.74 2.36 -3.48
C ASN A 46 -15.54 1.04 -3.55
N ALA A 47 -15.21 0.15 -4.50
CA ALA A 47 -15.81 -1.18 -4.58
C ALA A 47 -15.52 -2.01 -3.32
N ALA A 48 -14.29 -1.97 -2.80
CA ALA A 48 -13.95 -2.63 -1.55
C ALA A 48 -14.75 -2.06 -0.36
N TYR A 49 -14.90 -0.73 -0.27
CA TYR A 49 -15.73 -0.11 0.77
C TYR A 49 -17.22 -0.48 0.64
N GLN A 50 -17.77 -0.51 -0.58
CA GLN A 50 -19.15 -0.92 -0.83
C GLN A 50 -19.39 -2.41 -0.54
N ALA A 51 -18.40 -3.26 -0.78
CA ALA A 51 -18.48 -4.66 -0.39
C ALA A 51 -18.46 -4.79 1.13
N ALA A 52 -17.52 -4.08 1.76
CA ALA A 52 -17.35 -4.13 3.20
C ALA A 52 -18.55 -3.54 3.96
N SER A 53 -19.25 -2.54 3.42
CA SER A 53 -20.48 -1.98 4.03
C SER A 53 -21.64 -2.98 4.12
N LYS A 54 -21.60 -4.07 3.35
CA LYS A 54 -22.60 -5.15 3.37
C LYS A 54 -22.30 -6.23 4.41
N GLU A 55 -21.14 -6.17 5.06
CA GLU A 55 -20.75 -7.15 6.07
C GLU A 55 -21.60 -6.99 7.34
N GLN A 56 -22.35 -8.04 7.70
CA GLN A 56 -23.32 -8.00 8.80
C GLN A 56 -22.70 -7.68 10.17
N TRP A 57 -21.46 -8.13 10.42
CA TRP A 57 -20.76 -7.87 11.69
C TRP A 57 -20.48 -6.36 11.90
N ARG A 58 -20.33 -5.58 10.82
CA ARG A 58 -20.12 -4.13 10.92
C ARG A 58 -21.34 -3.38 11.43
N ALA A 59 -22.56 -3.90 11.24
CA ALA A 59 -23.76 -3.30 11.81
C ALA A 59 -23.73 -3.29 13.35
N GLY A 60 -23.12 -4.32 13.95
CA GLY A 60 -22.87 -4.38 15.40
C GLY A 60 -21.85 -3.32 15.86
N VAL A 61 -20.78 -3.12 15.10
CA VAL A 61 -19.75 -2.10 15.37
C VAL A 61 -20.33 -0.69 15.27
N VAL A 62 -21.11 -0.40 14.21
CA VAL A 62 -21.77 0.91 14.02
C VAL A 62 -22.73 1.22 15.16
N LYS A 63 -23.49 0.23 15.66
CA LYS A 63 -24.34 0.40 16.84
C LYS A 63 -23.49 0.70 18.09
N GLY A 64 -22.36 0.03 18.27
CA GLY A 64 -21.42 0.31 19.37
C GLY A 64 -20.87 1.73 19.32
N TRP A 65 -20.56 2.26 18.13
CA TRP A 65 -20.03 3.61 17.96
C TRP A 65 -21.05 4.71 18.25
N LYS A 66 -22.36 4.44 18.07
CA LYS A 66 -23.43 5.39 18.44
C LYS A 66 -23.58 5.59 19.96
N HIS A 67 -22.90 4.79 20.77
CA HIS A 67 -22.94 4.85 22.23
C HIS A 67 -21.63 5.33 22.85
N ILE A 68 -20.68 5.80 22.02
CA ILE A 68 -19.43 6.41 22.46
C ILE A 68 -19.59 7.92 22.19
N ASP A 69 -20.19 8.61 23.15
CA ASP A 69 -20.01 10.06 23.36
C ASP A 69 -18.82 10.29 24.31
#